data_AF-C7NDA6-F1
#
_entry.id   AF-C7NDA6-F1
#
_cell.length_a   1.000
_cell.length_b   1.000
_cell.length_c   1.000
_cell.angle_alpha   90.00
_cell.angle_beta   90.00
_cell.angle_gamma   90.00
#
_symmetry.space_group_name_H-M   'P 1'
#
loop_
_entity.id
_entity.type
_entity.pdbx_description
1 polymer ?
#
loop_
_entity_poly.entity_id
_entity_poly.type
_entity_poly.pdbx_seq_one_letter_code
_entity_poly.pdbx_strand_id
1 'polypeptide(L)'
;MNKKIKKIAVLLCFGILISCSSVGRRVVSDSEVVSRDTVVSNSISEIKEKFNDEIRPQNVGIYKKGFRNWKVILYGKQAYYLVFVTEDGKIVSSERLDYK
;
A
#
# COMPACT_ATOMS: atom_id res chain seq x y z
N MET A 1 1.91 -47.60 -16.57
CA MET A 1 0.94 -46.58 -16.10
C MET A 1 -0.22 -46.50 -17.09
N ASN A 2 -1.46 -46.73 -16.65
CA ASN A 2 -2.62 -46.89 -17.53
C ASN A 2 -2.91 -45.58 -18.30
N LYS A 3 -3.11 -45.61 -19.63
CA LYS A 3 -3.24 -44.40 -20.48
C LYS A 3 -4.31 -43.41 -19.99
N LYS A 4 -5.39 -43.91 -19.36
CA LYS A 4 -6.43 -43.08 -18.72
C LYS A 4 -5.93 -42.27 -17.53
N ILE A 5 -5.10 -42.87 -16.67
CA ILE A 5 -4.51 -42.21 -15.49
C ILE A 5 -3.57 -41.08 -15.92
N LYS A 6 -2.79 -41.30 -16.99
CA LYS A 6 -1.89 -40.27 -17.54
C LYS A 6 -2.66 -39.06 -18.10
N LYS A 7 -3.80 -39.29 -18.77
CA LYS A 7 -4.68 -38.19 -19.25
C LYS A 7 -5.30 -37.40 -18.10
N ILE A 8 -5.79 -38.08 -17.06
CA ILE A 8 -6.40 -37.42 -15.89
C ILE A 8 -5.35 -36.59 -15.14
N ALA A 9 -4.13 -37.13 -14.95
CA ALA A 9 -3.04 -36.41 -14.31
C ALA A 9 -2.67 -35.13 -15.08
N VAL A 10 -2.56 -35.19 -16.42
CA VAL A 10 -2.27 -34.02 -17.25
C VAL A 10 -3.40 -32.97 -17.13
N LEU A 11 -4.67 -33.39 -17.14
CA LEU A 11 -5.80 -32.47 -17.02
C LEU A 11 -5.81 -31.75 -15.65
N LEU A 12 -5.47 -32.47 -14.57
CA LEU A 12 -5.37 -31.90 -13.23
C LEU A 12 -4.22 -30.89 -13.13
N CYS A 13 -3.07 -31.17 -13.74
CA CYS A 13 -1.94 -30.23 -13.77
C CYS A 13 -2.29 -28.92 -14.48
N PHE A 14 -3.07 -28.96 -15.57
CA PHE A 14 -3.53 -27.74 -16.24
C PHE A 14 -4.58 -26.97 -15.43
N GLY A 15 -5.43 -27.65 -14.66
CA GLY A 15 -6.40 -26.99 -13.76
C GLY A 15 -5.74 -26.17 -12.64
N ILE A 16 -4.57 -26.61 -12.16
CA ILE A 16 -3.80 -25.89 -11.12
C ILE A 16 -3.12 -24.64 -11.69
N LEU A 17 -2.77 -24.63 -12.99
CA LEU A 17 -2.11 -23.49 -13.64
C LEU A 17 -3.05 -22.29 -13.90
N ILE A 18 -4.37 -22.47 -13.82
CA ILE A 18 -5.36 -21.40 -14.01
C ILE A 18 -5.62 -20.61 -12.70
N SER A 19 -4.95 -20.99 -11.61
CA SER A 19 -5.22 -20.48 -10.27
C SER A 19 -4.27 -19.34 -9.87
N CYS A 20 -4.87 -18.17 -9.58
CA CYS A 20 -4.38 -17.16 -8.62
C CYS A 20 -3.48 -15.98 -9.05
N SER A 21 -3.68 -15.36 -10.22
CA SER A 21 -3.49 -13.90 -10.27
C SER A 21 -4.67 -13.23 -9.54
N SER A 22 -4.67 -13.32 -8.20
CA SER A 22 -5.61 -12.59 -7.36
C SER A 22 -5.27 -11.10 -7.47
N VAL A 23 -5.95 -10.42 -8.39
CA VAL A 23 -6.00 -8.96 -8.41
C VAL A 23 -6.77 -8.60 -7.15
N GLY A 24 -6.09 -8.01 -6.16
CA GLY A 24 -6.73 -7.63 -4.90
C GLY A 24 -8.04 -6.88 -5.19
N ARG A 25 -9.10 -7.15 -4.43
CA ARG A 25 -10.35 -6.38 -4.52
C ARG A 25 -10.26 -5.16 -3.64
N ARG A 26 -10.84 -4.07 -4.12
CA ARG A 26 -10.99 -2.83 -3.35
C ARG A 26 -12.01 -3.09 -2.23
N VAL A 27 -11.67 -2.65 -1.02
CA VAL A 27 -12.53 -2.78 0.17
C VAL A 27 -13.31 -1.49 0.44
N VAL A 28 -12.75 -0.34 0.05
CA VAL A 28 -13.34 1.00 0.22
C VAL A 28 -14.24 1.33 -0.99
N SER A 29 -15.39 1.98 -0.79
CA SER A 29 -16.22 2.38 -1.93
C SER A 29 -15.51 3.46 -2.76
N ASP A 30 -15.77 3.53 -4.07
CA ASP A 30 -15.11 4.51 -4.93
C ASP A 30 -15.39 5.96 -4.51
N SER A 31 -16.56 6.23 -3.91
CA SER A 31 -16.94 7.54 -3.36
C SER A 31 -16.18 7.93 -2.10
N GLU A 32 -15.61 6.97 -1.37
CA GLU A 32 -14.85 7.21 -0.14
C GLU A 32 -13.35 7.35 -0.40
N VAL A 33 -12.88 7.05 -1.61
CA VAL A 33 -11.46 7.15 -1.95
C VAL A 33 -11.04 8.62 -1.94
N VAL A 34 -10.14 8.98 -1.03
CA VAL A 34 -9.66 10.35 -0.90
C VAL A 34 -8.62 10.69 -1.96
N SER A 35 -8.47 11.99 -2.23
CA SER A 35 -7.47 12.49 -3.17
C SER A 35 -6.04 12.27 -2.66
N ARG A 36 -5.08 12.32 -3.59
CA ARG A 36 -3.65 12.31 -3.27
C ARG A 36 -3.27 13.43 -2.30
N ASP A 37 -3.82 14.62 -2.50
CA ASP A 37 -3.51 15.79 -1.68
C ASP A 37 -4.01 15.62 -0.25
N THR A 38 -5.19 15.02 -0.08
CA THR A 38 -5.73 14.65 1.24
C THR A 38 -4.84 13.63 1.96
N VAL A 39 -4.33 12.62 1.25
CA VAL A 39 -3.39 11.64 1.82
C VAL A 39 -2.10 12.33 2.29
N VAL A 40 -1.56 13.24 1.48
CA VAL A 40 -0.36 14.01 1.82
C VAL A 40 -0.61 14.92 3.03
N SER A 41 -1.71 15.68 3.05
CA SER A 41 -2.03 16.58 4.16
C SER A 41 -2.20 15.83 5.47
N ASN A 42 -2.94 14.71 5.46
CA ASN A 42 -3.15 13.89 6.66
C ASN A 42 -1.82 13.33 7.18
N SER A 43 -0.93 12.91 6.27
CA SER A 43 0.39 12.39 6.65
C SER A 43 1.30 13.47 7.23
N ILE A 44 1.28 14.70 6.69
CA ILE A 44 2.06 15.82 7.24
C ILE A 44 1.55 16.18 8.65
N SER A 45 0.22 16.24 8.84
CA SER A 45 -0.38 16.51 10.15
C SER A 45 -0.01 15.44 11.17
N GLU A 46 -0.08 14.16 10.81
CA GLU A 46 0.34 13.04 11.67
C GLU A 46 1.80 13.19 12.13
N ILE A 47 2.73 13.54 11.23
CA ILE A 47 4.14 13.72 11.61
C ILE A 47 4.32 14.93 12.54
N LYS A 48 3.61 16.02 12.27
CA LYS A 48 3.64 17.21 13.13
C LYS A 48 3.12 16.90 14.53
N GLU A 49 1.99 16.21 14.64
CA GLU A 49 1.36 15.89 15.92
C GLU A 49 2.15 14.85 16.72
N LYS A 50 2.61 13.78 16.07
CA LYS A 50 3.25 12.65 16.75
C LYS A 50 4.74 12.83 17.02
N PHE A 51 5.46 13.48 16.10
CA PHE A 51 6.92 13.61 16.18
C PHE A 51 7.40 15.05 16.34
N ASN A 52 6.49 16.03 16.32
CA ASN A 52 6.80 17.46 16.41
C ASN A 52 7.83 17.92 15.36
N ASP A 53 7.75 17.37 14.13
CA ASP A 53 8.57 17.79 13.00
C ASP A 53 7.70 18.42 11.90
N GLU A 54 8.23 19.46 11.24
CA GLU A 54 7.52 20.20 10.20
C GLU A 54 8.02 19.79 8.80
N ILE A 55 7.15 19.12 8.06
CA ILE A 55 7.46 18.65 6.71
C ILE A 55 6.87 19.60 5.67
N ARG A 56 7.71 20.05 4.74
CA ARG A 56 7.27 20.84 3.60
C ARG A 56 6.55 19.95 2.58
N PRO A 57 5.44 20.39 1.95
CA PRO A 57 4.71 19.58 0.98
C PRO A 57 5.56 19.05 -0.19
N GLN A 58 6.58 19.79 -0.61
CA GLN A 58 7.53 19.36 -1.65
C GLN A 58 8.46 18.21 -1.22
N ASN A 59 8.58 17.93 0.08
CA ASN A 59 9.45 16.90 0.65
C ASN A 59 8.69 15.60 0.92
N VAL A 60 7.78 15.21 0.03
CA VAL A 60 6.91 14.05 0.19
C VAL A 60 6.98 13.13 -1.02
N GLY A 61 7.44 11.89 -0.78
CA GLY A 61 7.32 10.78 -1.71
C GLY A 61 6.04 10.00 -1.44
N ILE A 62 5.34 9.55 -2.48
CA ILE A 62 4.11 8.78 -2.33
C ILE A 62 4.05 7.62 -3.31
N TYR A 63 3.63 6.47 -2.81
CA TYR A 63 3.53 5.23 -3.55
C TYR A 63 2.21 4.53 -3.24
N LYS A 64 1.54 4.02 -4.29
CA LYS A 64 0.32 3.23 -4.19
C LYS A 64 0.41 2.02 -5.10
N LYS A 65 0.06 0.84 -4.59
CA LYS A 65 0.05 -0.42 -5.35
C LYS A 65 -1.36 -1.03 -5.36
N GLY A 66 -2.07 -0.88 -6.48
CA GLY A 66 -3.45 -1.36 -6.60
C GLY A 66 -4.34 -0.76 -5.51
N PHE A 67 -5.18 -1.57 -4.86
CA PHE A 67 -6.07 -1.16 -3.76
C PHE A 67 -5.46 -1.34 -2.36
N ARG A 68 -4.13 -1.36 -2.27
CA ARG A 68 -3.44 -1.36 -0.97
C ARG A 68 -3.35 0.06 -0.41
N ASN A 69 -3.07 0.15 0.89
CA ASN A 69 -2.74 1.39 1.57
C ASN A 69 -1.65 2.17 0.82
N TRP A 70 -1.80 3.48 0.81
CA TRP A 70 -0.77 4.41 0.41
C TRP A 70 0.43 4.28 1.35
N LYS A 71 1.63 4.29 0.77
CA LYS A 71 2.88 4.47 1.49
C LYS A 71 3.37 5.88 1.21
N VAL A 72 3.47 6.69 2.25
CA VAL A 72 3.95 8.08 2.18
C VAL A 72 5.29 8.15 2.88
N ILE A 73 6.26 8.78 2.23
CA ILE A 73 7.62 8.99 2.74
C ILE A 73 7.78 10.50 2.92
N LEU A 74 8.00 10.95 4.15
CA LEU A 74 8.14 12.36 4.47
C LEU A 74 9.58 12.65 4.86
N TYR A 75 10.23 13.59 4.18
CA TYR A 75 11.64 13.91 4.41
C TYR A 75 11.76 15.14 5.32
N GLY A 76 12.05 14.89 6.59
CA GLY A 76 12.33 15.91 7.59
C GLY A 76 13.80 16.32 7.59
N LYS A 77 14.19 17.17 8.54
CA LYS A 77 15.55 17.70 8.62
C LYS A 77 16.55 16.70 9.20
N GLN A 78 16.13 15.93 10.19
CA GLN A 78 17.00 14.99 10.93
C GLN A 78 16.66 13.52 10.69
N ALA A 79 15.45 13.26 10.20
CA ALA A 79 14.92 11.94 9.95
C ALA A 79 13.99 11.97 8.73
N TYR A 80 13.65 10.79 8.23
CA TYR A 80 12.53 10.60 7.33
C TYR A 80 11.48 9.71 8.00
N TYR A 81 10.25 9.78 7.51
CA TYR A 81 9.11 9.11 8.12
C TYR A 81 8.38 8.26 7.10
N LEU A 82 7.89 7.11 7.54
CA LEU A 82 7.01 6.25 6.76
C LEU A 82 5.62 6.30 7.36
N VAL A 83 4.64 6.71 6.57
CA VAL A 83 3.23 6.73 6.96
C VAL A 83 2.44 5.84 6.01
N PHE A 84 1.66 4.93 6.59
CA PHE A 84 0.72 4.11 5.85
C PHE A 84 -0.70 4.65 6.02
N VAL A 85 -1.36 4.94 4.89
CA VAL A 85 -2.69 5.56 4.87
C VAL A 85 -3.64 4.69 4.05
N THR A 86 -4.84 4.42 4.54
CA THR A 86 -5.87 3.68 3.79
C THR A 86 -6.39 4.51 2.60
N GLU A 87 -7.15 3.87 1.69
CA GLU A 87 -7.76 4.58 0.55
C GLU A 87 -8.78 5.65 0.96
N ASP A 88 -9.42 5.52 2.13
CA ASP A 88 -10.33 6.51 2.74
C ASP A 88 -9.60 7.55 3.63
N GLY A 89 -8.25 7.56 3.63
CA GLY A 89 -7.47 8.63 4.25
C GLY A 89 -7.13 8.45 5.73
N LYS A 90 -7.43 7.28 6.33
CA LYS A 90 -7.11 6.98 7.73
C LYS A 90 -5.64 6.57 7.88
N ILE A 91 -4.98 7.08 8.91
CA ILE A 91 -3.62 6.67 9.27
C ILE A 91 -3.66 5.26 9.87
N VAL A 92 -2.91 4.34 9.29
CA VAL A 92 -2.75 2.97 9.79
C VAL A 92 -1.54 2.89 10.72
N SER A 93 -0.43 3.49 10.32
CA SER A 93 0.79 3.56 11.11
C SER A 93 1.72 4.67 10.61
N SER A 94 2.60 5.10 11.51
CA SER A 94 3.62 6.10 11.26
C SER A 94 4.89 5.74 12.02
N GLU A 95 6.03 5.76 11.33
CA GLU A 95 7.36 5.37 11.84
C GLU A 95 8.40 6.44 11.51
N ARG A 96 9.31 6.71 12.44
CA ARG A 96 10.48 7.60 12.27
C ARG A 96 11.72 6.76 11.98
N LEU A 97 12.50 7.19 10.99
CA LEU A 97 13.77 6.59 10.59
C LEU A 97 14.82 7.68 10.48
N ASP A 98 15.85 7.62 11.31
CA ASP A 98 16.92 8.62 11.26
C ASP A 98 17.76 8.46 9.99
N TYR A 99 18.29 9.56 9.47
CA TYR A 99 19.27 9.50 8.40
C TYR A 99 20.56 8.80 8.90
N LYS A 100 21.25 8.12 7.99
CA LYS A 100 22.57 7.52 8.28
C LYS A 100 23.66 8.57 8.38
#